data_AF-A0A1E1LYQ6-F1
#
_entry.id   AF-A0A1E1LYQ6-F1
#
_cell.length_a   1.000
_cell.length_b   1.000
_cell.length_c   1.000
_cell.angle_alpha   90.00
_cell.angle_beta   90.00
_cell.angle_gamma   90.00
#
_symmetry.space_group_name_H-M   'P 1'
#
loop_
_entity.id
_entity.type
_entity.pdbx_description
1 polymer ?
#
loop_
_entity_poly.entity_id
_entity_poly.type
_entity_poly.pdbx_seq_one_letter_code
_entity_poly.pdbx_strand_id
1 'polypeptide(L)'
;MKFITLSALFISSVFSAAINNGAAINNAGLEARDPGYPKCYCVGFMSNGNYVAAIVNNGRGYVRSGNVPVFHEDGFEITGSSCQVSWTRADYCKNWTAGSSLSTGRNCDGKRFQSVKCTNLDL
;
A
#
# COMPACT_ATOMS: atom_id res chain seq x y z
N MET A 1 55.48 -34.97 28.09
CA MET A 1 55.72 -33.52 27.86
C MET A 1 54.40 -32.90 27.40
N LYS A 2 53.98 -31.82 28.07
CA LYS A 2 52.88 -30.94 27.67
C LYS A 2 53.32 -30.09 26.47
N PHE A 3 52.42 -29.80 25.53
CA PHE A 3 52.31 -28.46 24.95
C PHE A 3 50.83 -28.12 24.78
N ILE A 4 50.46 -27.04 25.46
CA ILE A 4 49.16 -26.39 25.46
C ILE A 4 49.26 -25.28 24.43
N THR A 5 48.33 -25.22 23.48
CA THR A 5 48.09 -24.01 22.70
C THR A 5 46.69 -23.51 22.98
N LEU A 6 46.63 -22.52 23.88
CA LEU A 6 45.56 -21.53 23.94
C LEU A 6 45.65 -20.68 22.67
N SER A 7 44.53 -20.53 21.97
CA SER A 7 44.25 -19.30 21.24
C SER A 7 42.75 -19.06 21.32
N ALA A 8 42.42 -18.06 22.11
CA ALA A 8 41.08 -17.56 22.29
C ALA A 8 40.64 -16.82 21.02
N LEU A 9 39.44 -17.12 20.52
CA LEU A 9 38.74 -16.24 19.59
C LEU A 9 37.60 -15.57 20.36
N PHE A 10 37.93 -14.49 21.06
CA PHE A 10 36.93 -13.55 21.55
C PHE A 10 36.65 -12.55 20.44
N ILE A 11 35.47 -12.65 19.83
CA ILE A 11 34.73 -11.47 19.36
C ILE A 11 33.38 -11.53 20.04
N SER A 12 33.32 -10.93 21.23
CA SER A 12 32.09 -10.53 21.90
C SER A 12 31.77 -9.09 21.51
N SER A 13 30.66 -8.85 20.81
CA SER A 13 29.68 -7.80 21.14
C SER A 13 28.55 -7.76 20.09
N VAL A 14 27.33 -8.21 20.44
CA VAL A 14 26.22 -7.40 20.99
C VAL A 14 25.41 -6.71 19.88
N PHE A 15 24.39 -7.42 19.39
CA PHE A 15 23.01 -6.95 19.41
C PHE A 15 22.11 -8.16 19.72
N SER A 16 22.03 -8.49 21.00
CA SER A 16 20.86 -9.17 21.55
C SER A 16 19.73 -8.16 21.62
N ALA A 17 18.56 -8.51 21.10
CA ALA A 17 17.25 -8.38 21.76
C ALA A 17 16.11 -8.21 20.75
N ALA A 18 15.09 -9.04 20.95
CA ALA A 18 13.70 -8.86 20.52
C ALA A 18 13.43 -8.84 19.01
N ILE A 19 12.97 -9.98 18.47
CA ILE A 19 11.56 -10.04 18.13
C ILE A 19 10.97 -11.30 18.77
N ASN A 20 10.43 -11.06 19.96
CA ASN A 20 9.51 -11.93 20.68
C ASN A 20 8.29 -12.19 19.77
N ASN A 21 7.75 -13.40 19.80
CA ASN A 21 6.47 -13.82 19.20
C ASN A 21 6.32 -13.76 17.66
N GLY A 22 6.38 -14.94 17.03
CA GLY A 22 5.25 -15.44 16.23
C GLY A 22 4.81 -14.68 14.97
N ALA A 23 5.56 -13.69 14.49
CA ALA A 23 5.27 -13.09 13.19
C ALA A 23 5.92 -13.95 12.11
N ALA A 24 5.14 -14.88 11.56
CA ALA A 24 5.44 -15.56 10.32
C ALA A 24 6.01 -14.54 9.32
N ILE A 25 7.27 -14.75 8.92
CA ILE A 25 7.90 -14.08 7.79
C ILE A 25 7.17 -14.60 6.54
N ASN A 26 5.96 -14.10 6.32
CA ASN A 26 5.33 -14.19 5.02
C ASN A 26 6.28 -13.45 4.07
N ASN A 27 6.56 -14.05 2.92
CA ASN A 27 7.37 -13.52 1.81
C ASN A 27 6.95 -12.13 1.27
N ALA A 28 6.19 -11.33 2.04
CA ALA A 28 5.76 -9.97 1.77
C ALA A 28 6.90 -8.92 1.77
N GLY A 29 8.17 -9.33 1.88
CA GLY A 29 9.34 -8.45 2.00
C GLY A 29 10.25 -8.40 0.77
N LEU A 30 9.95 -9.11 -0.32
CA LEU A 30 10.80 -9.17 -1.52
C LEU A 30 10.13 -8.60 -2.78
N GLU A 31 9.10 -7.78 -2.61
CA GLU A 31 8.53 -6.99 -3.70
C GLU A 31 9.21 -5.62 -3.67
N ALA A 32 9.64 -5.11 -4.83
CA ALA A 32 10.09 -3.73 -4.93
C ALA A 32 8.95 -2.82 -4.43
N ARG A 33 9.28 -1.94 -3.47
CA ARG A 33 8.37 -0.98 -2.84
C ARG A 33 9.07 0.37 -2.76
N ASP A 34 8.32 1.47 -2.73
CA ASP A 34 8.90 2.78 -2.36
C ASP A 34 9.50 2.67 -0.94
N PRO A 35 10.83 2.75 -0.79
CA PRO A 35 11.48 2.58 0.51
C PRO A 35 11.06 3.71 1.44
N GLY A 36 10.65 3.38 2.67
CA GLY A 36 10.19 4.37 3.65
C GLY A 36 8.71 4.77 3.53
N TYR A 37 8.00 4.33 2.49
CA TYR A 37 6.60 4.71 2.24
C TYR A 37 5.66 3.51 2.38
N PRO A 38 5.05 3.28 3.56
CA PRO A 38 4.18 2.12 3.79
C PRO A 38 2.82 2.24 3.09
N LYS A 39 2.41 3.45 2.70
CA LYS A 39 1.10 3.72 2.10
C LYS A 39 1.23 4.67 0.90
N CYS A 40 0.29 4.51 -0.02
CA CYS A 40 0.09 5.36 -1.18
C CYS A 40 -1.25 6.09 -1.03
N TYR A 41 -1.30 7.36 -1.40
CA TYR A 41 -2.55 8.08 -1.62
C TYR A 41 -2.92 7.99 -3.10
N CYS A 42 -4.11 7.46 -3.39
CA CYS A 42 -4.56 7.18 -4.74
C CYS A 42 -5.91 7.84 -5.02
N VAL A 43 -6.00 8.48 -6.17
CA VAL A 43 -7.19 9.13 -6.69
C VAL A 43 -7.66 8.40 -7.95
N GLY A 44 -8.93 8.00 -7.96
CA GLY A 44 -9.57 7.36 -9.11
C GLY A 44 -10.63 8.27 -9.70
N PHE A 45 -10.44 8.68 -10.96
CA PHE A 45 -11.35 9.60 -11.66
C PHE A 45 -12.44 8.83 -12.40
N MET A 46 -13.69 9.16 -12.12
CA MET A 46 -14.87 8.53 -12.72
C MET A 46 -15.32 9.29 -13.98
N SER A 47 -16.12 8.63 -14.81
CA SER A 47 -16.60 9.20 -16.07
C SER A 47 -17.71 10.24 -15.90
N ASN A 48 -18.27 10.37 -14.69
CA ASN A 48 -19.30 11.34 -14.35
C ASN A 48 -18.71 12.65 -13.77
N GLY A 49 -17.39 12.83 -13.79
CA GLY A 49 -16.69 14.00 -13.25
C GLY A 49 -16.35 13.91 -11.75
N ASN A 50 -16.93 12.95 -11.02
CA ASN A 50 -16.57 12.71 -9.63
C ASN A 50 -15.24 11.96 -9.53
N TYR A 51 -14.63 11.95 -8.36
CA TYR A 51 -13.48 11.11 -8.06
C TYR A 51 -13.58 10.46 -6.69
N VAL A 52 -12.78 9.43 -6.46
CA VAL A 52 -12.58 8.83 -5.13
C VAL A 52 -11.14 9.02 -4.71
N ALA A 53 -10.90 9.14 -3.40
CA ALA A 53 -9.56 9.22 -2.84
C ALA A 53 -9.36 8.19 -1.73
N ALA A 54 -8.37 7.32 -1.87
CA ALA A 54 -8.09 6.24 -0.93
C ALA A 54 -6.62 6.21 -0.51
N ILE A 55 -6.39 5.91 0.77
CA ILE A 55 -5.07 5.52 1.27
C ILE A 55 -4.97 4.00 1.21
N VAL A 56 -3.97 3.49 0.51
CA VAL A 56 -3.81 2.06 0.23
C VAL A 56 -2.40 1.62 0.59
N ASN A 57 -2.24 0.42 1.16
CA ASN A 57 -0.92 -0.11 1.47
C ASN A 57 -0.08 -0.27 0.19
N ASN A 58 1.17 0.15 0.29
CA ASN A 58 2.15 -0.01 -0.78
C ASN A 58 2.42 -1.51 -1.05
N GLY A 59 2.83 -1.83 -2.27
CA GLY A 59 3.08 -3.20 -2.75
C GLY A 59 2.33 -3.52 -4.04
N ARG A 60 2.63 -4.66 -4.65
CA ARG A 60 2.13 -5.02 -5.98
C ARG A 60 0.78 -5.74 -5.93
N GLY A 61 0.07 -5.72 -7.05
CA GLY A 61 -1.06 -6.60 -7.29
C GLY A 61 -2.41 -5.99 -6.95
N TYR A 62 -3.45 -6.80 -7.05
CA TYR A 62 -4.83 -6.36 -6.90
C TYR A 62 -5.19 -6.09 -5.44
N VAL A 63 -5.91 -4.99 -5.20
CA VAL A 63 -6.45 -4.66 -3.87
C VAL A 63 -7.85 -4.03 -4.01
N ARG A 64 -8.73 -4.34 -3.05
CA ARG A 64 -10.04 -3.71 -2.90
C ARG A 64 -9.97 -2.66 -1.81
N SER A 65 -10.42 -1.46 -2.12
CA SER A 65 -10.69 -0.41 -1.12
C SER A 65 -12.19 -0.28 -0.99
N GLY A 66 -12.70 -0.66 0.19
CA GLY A 66 -14.12 -0.52 0.49
C GLY A 66 -14.44 0.85 1.08
N ASN A 67 -15.66 1.32 0.83
CA ASN A 67 -16.24 2.55 1.41
C ASN A 67 -15.34 3.79 1.26
N VAL A 68 -14.82 4.02 0.05
CA VAL A 68 -14.00 5.19 -0.25
C VAL A 68 -14.91 6.41 -0.47
N PRO A 69 -14.65 7.56 0.19
CA PRO A 69 -15.44 8.76 -0.01
C PRO A 69 -15.39 9.23 -1.46
N VAL A 70 -16.51 9.81 -1.91
CA VAL A 70 -16.66 10.38 -3.26
C VAL A 70 -16.57 11.88 -3.16
N PHE A 71 -15.88 12.50 -4.11
CA PHE A 71 -15.70 13.93 -4.22
C PHE A 71 -16.20 14.43 -5.57
N HIS A 72 -16.72 15.65 -5.58
CA HIS A 72 -16.97 16.41 -6.79
C HIS A 72 -15.64 16.81 -7.46
N GLU A 73 -15.70 17.20 -8.73
CA GLU A 73 -14.53 17.65 -9.49
C GLU A 73 -13.84 18.88 -8.85
N ASP A 74 -14.60 19.72 -8.14
CA ASP A 74 -14.12 20.89 -7.41
C ASP A 74 -13.42 20.57 -6.08
N GLY A 75 -13.38 19.29 -5.69
CA GLY A 75 -12.69 18.79 -4.52
C GLY A 75 -13.55 18.66 -3.25
N PHE A 76 -14.83 19.04 -3.29
CA PHE A 76 -15.71 18.87 -2.14
C PHE A 76 -16.22 17.44 -2.02
N GLU A 77 -16.18 16.89 -0.80
CA GLU A 77 -16.74 15.57 -0.52
C GLU A 77 -18.27 15.59 -0.71
N ILE A 78 -18.79 14.58 -1.40
CA ILE A 78 -20.23 14.37 -1.57
C ILE A 78 -20.74 13.62 -0.33
N THR A 79 -21.17 14.37 0.69
CA THR A 79 -21.61 13.83 1.98
C THR A 79 -22.55 12.63 1.85
N GLY A 80 -22.22 11.54 2.54
CA GLY A 80 -23.02 10.30 2.53
C GLY A 80 -22.87 9.46 1.25
N SER A 81 -21.85 9.75 0.43
CA SER A 81 -21.49 8.99 -0.76
C SER A 81 -20.22 8.19 -0.53
N SER A 82 -20.23 6.93 -0.94
CA SER A 82 -19.05 6.09 -0.87
C SER A 82 -19.05 5.07 -2.01
N CYS A 83 -17.85 4.73 -2.47
CA CYS A 83 -17.63 3.72 -3.49
C CYS A 83 -16.81 2.55 -2.93
N GLN A 84 -17.25 1.34 -3.26
CA GLN A 84 -16.40 0.16 -3.29
C GLN A 84 -15.60 0.20 -4.58
N VAL A 85 -14.27 0.17 -4.47
CA VAL A 85 -13.37 0.35 -5.60
C VAL A 85 -12.24 -0.67 -5.54
N SER A 86 -11.55 -0.86 -6.66
CA SER A 86 -10.39 -1.72 -6.70
C SER A 86 -9.27 -1.08 -7.51
N TRP A 87 -8.04 -1.45 -7.18
CA TRP A 87 -6.82 -0.93 -7.76
C TRP A 87 -5.93 -2.09 -8.17
N THR A 88 -5.24 -1.93 -9.30
CA THR A 88 -4.12 -2.80 -9.67
C THR A 88 -2.83 -2.05 -9.35
N ARG A 89 -2.18 -2.45 -8.27
CA ARG A 89 -1.00 -1.78 -7.74
C ARG A 89 0.25 -2.18 -8.53
N ALA A 90 1.11 -1.20 -8.76
CA ALA A 90 2.48 -1.39 -9.21
C ALA A 90 3.44 -1.45 -8.02
N ASP A 91 4.72 -1.74 -8.29
CA ASP A 91 5.77 -1.82 -7.28
C ASP A 91 5.94 -0.52 -6.48
N TYR A 92 5.71 0.63 -7.13
CA TYR A 92 5.82 1.96 -6.54
C TYR A 92 4.44 2.62 -6.46
N CYS A 93 4.24 3.65 -5.63
CA CYS A 93 3.00 4.46 -5.56
C CYS A 93 2.78 5.34 -6.80
N LYS A 94 3.16 4.85 -7.98
CA LYS A 94 3.01 5.47 -9.31
C LYS A 94 2.63 4.39 -10.30
N ASN A 95 2.00 4.78 -11.40
CA ASN A 95 1.57 3.84 -12.47
C ASN A 95 0.58 2.76 -12.01
N TRP A 96 -0.15 2.99 -10.92
CA TRP A 96 -1.28 2.15 -10.55
C TRP A 96 -2.40 2.33 -11.56
N THR A 97 -3.22 1.30 -11.76
CA THR A 97 -4.35 1.34 -12.69
C THR A 97 -5.64 0.93 -12.01
N ALA A 98 -6.77 1.14 -12.69
CA ALA A 98 -8.06 0.66 -12.22
C ALA A 98 -8.00 -0.86 -12.00
N GLY A 99 -8.57 -1.32 -10.89
CA GLY A 99 -8.74 -2.75 -10.66
C GLY A 99 -9.77 -3.38 -11.60
N SER A 100 -9.85 -4.70 -11.60
CA SER A 100 -10.77 -5.44 -12.45
C SER A 100 -12.24 -5.25 -12.09
N SER A 101 -12.55 -4.88 -10.84
CA SER A 101 -13.91 -4.62 -10.35
C SER A 101 -14.35 -3.19 -10.66
N LEU A 102 -15.62 -3.05 -11.05
CA LEU A 102 -16.27 -1.77 -11.29
C LEU A 102 -16.46 -1.00 -9.97
N SER A 103 -16.51 0.33 -10.05
CA SER A 103 -16.89 1.17 -8.92
C SER A 103 -18.37 0.93 -8.57
N THR A 104 -18.70 0.70 -7.31
CA THR A 104 -20.11 0.51 -6.90
C THR A 104 -20.44 1.26 -5.63
N GLY A 105 -21.62 1.87 -5.57
CA GLY A 105 -22.06 2.66 -4.42
C GLY A 105 -22.77 3.94 -4.84
N ARG A 106 -23.12 4.78 -3.87
CA ARG A 106 -23.83 6.04 -4.14
C ARG A 106 -22.89 7.03 -4.82
N ASN A 107 -23.33 7.63 -5.93
CA ASN A 107 -22.57 8.57 -6.76
C ASN A 107 -21.32 7.98 -7.47
N CYS A 108 -21.17 6.66 -7.46
CA CYS A 108 -20.25 5.92 -8.32
C CYS A 108 -20.87 5.73 -9.70
N ASP A 109 -20.06 5.72 -10.75
CA ASP A 109 -20.53 5.63 -12.13
C ASP A 109 -20.71 4.19 -12.65
N GLY A 110 -20.40 3.17 -11.85
CA GLY A 110 -20.52 1.77 -12.27
C GLY A 110 -19.46 1.33 -13.28
N LYS A 111 -18.42 2.14 -13.51
CA LYS A 111 -17.41 1.92 -14.55
C LYS A 111 -16.02 1.73 -13.94
N ARG A 112 -15.06 1.38 -14.81
CA ARG A 112 -13.64 1.50 -14.47
C ARG A 112 -13.26 2.98 -14.47
N PHE A 113 -12.32 3.36 -13.61
CA PHE A 113 -11.79 4.71 -13.60
C PHE A 113 -11.20 5.08 -14.96
N GLN A 114 -11.43 6.31 -15.40
CA GLN A 114 -10.83 6.87 -16.61
C GLN A 114 -9.32 7.04 -16.42
N SER A 115 -8.91 7.44 -15.22
CA SER A 115 -7.51 7.53 -14.84
C SER A 115 -7.32 7.29 -13.35
N VAL A 116 -6.13 6.86 -12.97
CA VAL A 116 -5.71 6.67 -11.58
C VAL A 116 -4.41 7.45 -11.38
N LYS A 117 -4.37 8.27 -10.34
CA LYS A 117 -3.16 8.99 -9.92
C LYS A 117 -2.82 8.56 -8.51
N CYS A 118 -1.60 8.10 -8.29
CA CYS A 118 -1.11 7.75 -6.97
C CYS A 118 0.17 8.53 -6.66
N THR A 119 0.38 8.79 -5.38
CA THR A 119 1.61 9.37 -4.84
C THR A 119 1.97 8.71 -3.51
N ASN A 120 3.24 8.82 -3.15
CA ASN A 120 3.72 8.49 -1.82
C ASN A 120 2.98 9.35 -0.79
N LEU A 121 2.60 8.74 0.33
CA LEU A 121 2.05 9.45 1.48
C LEU A 121 3.09 9.40 2.60
N ASP A 122 3.72 10.54 2.88
CA ASP A 122 4.46 10.76 4.13
C ASP A 122 3.41 10.91 5.24
N LEU A 123 3.38 9.94 6.16
CA LEU A 123 2.52 9.94 7.34
C LEU A 123 3.33 10.30 8.59
#